data_AF-A0A7W0UP09-F1
#
_entry.id   AF-A0A7W0UP09-F1
#
_cell.length_a   1.000
_cell.length_b   1.000
_cell.length_c   1.000
_cell.angle_alpha   90.00
_cell.angle_beta   90.00
_cell.angle_gamma   90.00
#
_symmetry.space_group_name_H-M   'P 1'
#
loop_
_entity.id
_entity.type
_entity.pdbx_description
1 polymer ?
#
loop_
_entity_poly.entity_id
_entity_poly.type
_entity_poly.pdbx_seq_one_letter_code
_entity_poly.pdbx_strand_id
1 'polypeptide(L)'
;MISADQRYAYVTNFGDGTISSYTIARDGSITLLESVAATTTLGQLSIRDADRTKNGRYLYAIDITSRMVHGWEIEDDGYLTSIGAFPGLPGTVAGLAAR
;
A
#
# COMPACT_ATOMS: atom_id res chain seq x y z
N MET A 1 -3.31 -6.52 1.08
CA MET A 1 -2.23 -7.42 0.61
C MET A 1 -1.46 -8.01 1.79
N ILE A 2 -0.80 -9.17 1.64
CA ILE A 2 -0.01 -9.85 2.70
C ILE A 2 1.45 -9.94 2.26
N SER A 3 2.44 -9.57 3.09
CA SER A 3 3.89 -9.62 2.81
C SER A 3 4.37 -10.99 2.32
N ALA A 4 5.52 -11.04 1.64
CA ALA A 4 6.03 -12.29 1.04
C ALA A 4 6.33 -13.38 2.09
N ASP A 5 6.75 -12.97 3.28
CA ASP A 5 7.00 -13.84 4.44
C ASP A 5 5.74 -14.14 5.27
N GLN A 6 4.58 -13.61 4.85
CA GLN A 6 3.28 -13.77 5.51
C GLN A 6 3.20 -13.26 6.95
N ARG A 7 4.14 -12.38 7.35
CA ARG A 7 4.16 -11.79 8.70
C ARG A 7 3.40 -10.47 8.80
N TYR A 8 3.08 -9.84 7.68
CA TYR A 8 2.45 -8.52 7.66
C TYR A 8 1.30 -8.43 6.67
N ALA A 9 0.30 -7.62 6.98
CA ALA A 9 -0.79 -7.24 6.08
C ALA A 9 -0.84 -5.73 5.93
N TYR A 10 -1.14 -5.28 4.71
CA TYR A 10 -1.35 -3.87 4.38
C TYR A 10 -2.75 -3.69 3.79
N VAL A 11 -3.49 -2.73 4.33
CA VAL A 11 -4.88 -2.47 3.96
C VAL A 11 -4.99 -1.03 3.49
N THR A 12 -5.51 -0.83 2.29
CA THR A 12 -5.75 0.49 1.71
C THR A 12 -7.06 1.06 2.23
N ASN A 13 -7.01 2.29 2.72
CA ASN A 13 -8.15 3.02 3.23
C ASN A 13 -8.56 4.05 2.18
N PHE A 14 -9.46 3.65 1.28
CA PHE A 14 -9.92 4.51 0.19
C PHE A 14 -10.46 5.85 0.70
N GLY A 15 -11.14 5.84 1.85
CA GLY A 15 -11.82 6.99 2.45
C GLY A 15 -10.93 8.17 2.85
N ASP A 16 -9.67 7.90 3.20
CA ASP A 16 -8.75 8.89 3.78
C ASP A 16 -7.37 8.92 3.10
N GLY A 17 -7.16 8.08 2.08
CA GLY A 17 -5.92 8.03 1.32
C GLY A 17 -4.74 7.47 2.08
N THR A 18 -4.99 6.62 3.07
CA THR A 18 -3.96 5.98 3.88
C THR A 18 -3.85 4.48 3.64
N ILE A 19 -2.77 3.90 4.13
CA ILE A 19 -2.58 2.46 4.25
C ILE A 19 -2.34 2.16 5.72
N SER A 20 -3.06 1.20 6.28
CA SER A 20 -2.78 0.64 7.62
C SER A 20 -1.97 -0.65 7.49
N SER A 21 -1.10 -0.91 8.47
CA SER A 21 -0.29 -2.13 8.54
C SER A 21 -0.67 -2.98 9.77
N TYR A 22 -0.51 -4.29 9.63
CA TYR A 22 -0.84 -5.26 10.65
C TYR A 22 0.24 -6.35 10.71
N THR A 23 0.49 -6.88 11.90
CA THR A 23 1.22 -8.14 12.07
C THR A 23 0.27 -9.32 11.93
N ILE A 24 0.79 -10.42 11.41
CA ILE A 24 0.11 -11.70 11.26
C ILE A 24 0.91 -12.74 12.06
N ALA A 25 0.32 -13.30 13.10
CA ALA A 25 0.95 -14.36 13.88
C ALA A 25 0.80 -15.72 13.17
N ARG A 26 1.56 -16.72 13.65
CA ARG A 26 1.56 -18.08 13.06
C ARG A 26 0.20 -18.79 13.12
N ASP A 27 -0.66 -18.40 14.07
CA ASP A 27 -2.02 -18.91 14.21
C ASP A 27 -3.03 -18.17 13.31
N GLY A 28 -2.58 -17.18 12.53
CA GLY A 28 -3.39 -16.35 11.65
C GLY A 28 -4.03 -15.15 12.34
N SER A 29 -3.80 -14.93 13.64
CA SER A 29 -4.29 -13.73 14.32
C SER A 29 -3.63 -12.47 13.76
N ILE A 30 -4.41 -11.39 13.65
CA ILE A 30 -4.00 -10.11 13.06
C ILE A 30 -4.03 -9.04 14.14
N THR A 31 -2.93 -8.31 14.31
CA THR A 31 -2.82 -7.19 15.27
C THR A 31 -2.35 -5.94 14.55
N LEU A 32 -2.95 -4.79 14.85
CA LEU A 32 -2.55 -3.50 14.27
C LEU A 32 -1.08 -3.21 14.58
N LEU A 33 -0.31 -2.86 13.55
CA LEU A 33 1.05 -2.37 13.67
C LEU A 33 1.04 -0.83 13.60
N GLU A 34 0.56 -0.28 12.49
CA GLU A 34 0.35 1.17 12.33
C GLU A 34 -1.03 1.46 11.75
N SER A 35 -1.76 2.38 12.40
CA SER A 35 -3.03 2.90 11.85
C SER A 35 -2.81 3.67 10.55
N VAL A 36 -1.67 4.34 10.41
CA VAL A 36 -1.24 5.04 9.19
C VAL A 36 0.21 4.67 8.91
N ALA A 37 0.42 3.58 8.19
CA ALA A 37 1.74 3.11 7.73
C ALA A 37 2.23 3.91 6.52
N ALA A 38 1.31 4.40 5.68
CA ALA A 38 1.62 5.25 4.54
C ALA A 38 0.42 6.13 4.15
N THR A 39 0.69 7.21 3.41
CA THR A 39 -0.34 8.07 2.85
C THR A 39 -0.01 8.47 1.41
N THR A 40 -1.04 8.55 0.57
CA THR A 40 -0.95 9.17 -0.75
C THR A 40 -1.28 10.66 -0.62
N THR A 41 -2.55 10.95 -0.33
CA THR A 41 -3.08 12.27 -0.02
C THR A 41 -3.99 12.18 1.21
N LEU A 42 -3.49 12.64 2.36
CA LEU A 42 -4.17 12.48 3.65
C LEU A 42 -5.53 13.17 3.68
N GLY A 43 -6.56 12.43 4.12
CA GLY A 43 -7.92 12.92 4.28
C GLY A 43 -8.70 13.02 2.97
N GLN A 44 -8.24 12.38 1.89
CA GLN A 44 -8.91 12.40 0.59
C GLN A 44 -9.25 11.01 0.07
N LEU A 45 -10.40 10.92 -0.60
CA LEU A 45 -10.78 9.76 -1.40
C LEU A 45 -9.75 9.57 -2.52
N SER A 46 -8.94 8.50 -2.49
CA SER A 46 -7.79 8.39 -3.40
C SER A 46 -7.40 6.95 -3.76
N ILE A 47 -7.00 6.13 -2.78
CA ILE A 47 -6.38 4.83 -3.08
C ILE A 47 -7.41 3.86 -3.65
N ARG A 48 -7.35 3.62 -4.97
CA ARG A 48 -8.29 2.73 -5.67
C ARG A 48 -7.87 1.27 -5.60
N ASP A 49 -6.58 1.02 -5.81
CA ASP A 49 -6.02 -0.31 -5.86
C ASP A 49 -4.54 -0.26 -5.48
N ALA A 50 -4.02 -1.36 -4.96
CA ALA A 50 -2.63 -1.48 -4.57
C ALA A 50 -2.15 -2.92 -4.73
N ASP A 51 -0.89 -3.05 -5.15
CA ASP A 51 -0.27 -4.36 -5.33
C ASP A 51 1.21 -4.30 -4.95
N ARG A 52 1.79 -5.48 -4.71
CA ARG A 52 3.21 -5.64 -4.40
C ARG A 52 3.94 -6.33 -5.53
N THR A 53 5.15 -5.88 -5.78
CA THR A 53 6.12 -6.57 -6.64
C THR A 53 6.36 -8.02 -6.22
N LYS A 54 6.70 -8.89 -7.19
CA LYS A 54 6.84 -10.34 -6.94
C LYS A 54 7.97 -10.69 -5.98
N ASN A 55 9.04 -9.88 -5.97
CA ASN A 55 10.16 -10.04 -5.05
C ASN A 55 9.82 -9.61 -3.61
N GLY A 56 8.63 -9.07 -3.37
CA GLY A 56 8.16 -8.69 -2.05
C GLY A 56 8.68 -7.35 -1.53
N ARG A 57 9.48 -6.62 -2.31
CA ARG A 57 10.18 -5.43 -1.81
C ARG A 57 9.40 -4.14 -1.92
N TYR A 58 8.50 -4.02 -2.90
CA TYR A 58 7.83 -2.75 -3.19
C TYR A 58 6.33 -2.89 -3.26
N LEU A 59 5.64 -2.01 -2.53
CA LEU A 59 4.21 -1.77 -2.58
C LEU A 59 3.94 -0.56 -3.47
N TYR A 60 2.98 -0.68 -4.39
CA TYR A 60 2.50 0.43 -5.19
C TYR A 60 1.00 0.61 -5.02
N ALA A 61 0.53 1.86 -4.99
CA ALA A 61 -0.89 2.20 -4.90
C ALA A 61 -1.27 3.27 -5.92
N ILE A 62 -2.45 3.14 -6.50
CA ILE A 62 -3.04 4.11 -7.42
C ILE A 62 -3.79 5.16 -6.60
N ASP A 63 -3.35 6.42 -6.66
CA ASP A 63 -4.14 7.58 -6.26
C ASP A 63 -4.87 8.14 -7.49
N ILE A 64 -6.19 7.97 -7.52
CA ILE A 64 -7.02 8.41 -8.66
C ILE A 64 -7.29 9.91 -8.67
N THR A 65 -7.16 10.58 -7.52
CA THR A 65 -7.45 11.99 -7.37
C THR A 65 -6.27 12.81 -7.86
N SER A 66 -5.06 12.45 -7.41
CA SER A 66 -3.83 13.08 -7.89
C SER A 66 -3.34 12.51 -9.24
N ARG A 67 -3.89 11.37 -9.68
CA ARG A 67 -3.46 10.62 -10.88
C ARG A 67 -1.98 10.21 -10.82
N MET A 68 -1.56 9.79 -9.63
CA MET A 68 -0.22 9.32 -9.34
C MET A 68 -0.22 7.83 -8.94
N VAL A 69 0.86 7.14 -9.25
CA VAL A 69 1.22 5.89 -8.58
C VAL A 69 2.17 6.25 -7.45
N HIS A 70 1.81 5.92 -6.21
CA HIS A 70 2.71 6.06 -5.08
C HIS A 70 3.41 4.72 -4.81
N GLY A 71 4.68 4.78 -4.43
CA GLY A 71 5.48 3.60 -4.14
C GLY A 71 6.12 3.66 -2.76
N TRP A 72 6.23 2.50 -2.13
CA TRP A 72 6.96 2.30 -0.89
C TRP A 72 7.80 1.03 -0.94
N GLU A 73 8.97 1.06 -0.32
CA GLU A 73 9.73 -0.13 0.06
C GLU A 73 9.10 -0.74 1.32
N ILE A 74 9.00 -2.06 1.33
CA ILE A 74 8.56 -2.86 2.47
C ILE A 74 9.82 -3.31 3.20
N GLU A 75 9.99 -2.79 4.41
CA GLU A 75 11.12 -3.11 5.28
C GLU A 75 10.93 -4.49 5.95
N ASP A 76 12.02 -5.07 6.46
CA ASP A 76 12.03 -6.40 7.10
C ASP A 76 11.16 -6.48 8.37
N ASP A 77 10.91 -5.33 9.00
CA ASP A 77 10.07 -5.16 10.18
C ASP A 77 8.61 -4.81 9.84
N GLY A 78 8.28 -4.75 8.55
CA GLY A 78 6.93 -4.52 8.03
C GLY A 78 6.57 -3.04 7.87
N TYR A 79 7.45 -2.10 8.20
CA TYR A 79 7.22 -0.67 7.97
C TYR A 79 7.37 -0.32 6.48
N LEU A 80 6.81 0.82 6.09
CA LEU A 80 6.82 1.30 4.71
C LEU A 80 7.67 2.57 4.57
N THR A 81 8.69 2.51 3.73
CA THR A 81 9.52 3.68 3.39
C THR A 81 9.11 4.22 2.02
N SER A 82 8.74 5.50 1.93
CA SER A 82 8.33 6.10 0.65
C SER A 82 9.49 6.13 -0.34
N ILE A 83 9.25 5.65 -1.57
CA ILE A 83 10.17 5.75 -2.71
C ILE A 83 9.70 6.75 -3.76
N GLY A 84 8.59 7.45 -3.49
CA GLY A 84 8.10 8.56 -4.30
C GLY A 84 6.71 8.35 -4.90
N ALA A 85 6.31 9.34 -5.69
CA ALA A 85 5.05 9.37 -6.43
C ALA A 85 5.33 9.66 -7.91
N PHE A 86 4.69 8.92 -8.79
CA PHE A 86 4.99 8.88 -10.21
C PHE A 86 3.75 9.24 -11.03
N PRO A 87 3.81 10.27 -11.91
CA PRO A 87 2.69 10.68 -12.73
C PRO A 87 2.48 9.72 -13.91
N GLY A 88 1.39 9.96 -14.65
CA GLY A 88 1.15 9.29 -15.94
C GLY A 88 -0.02 8.30 -15.94
N LEU A 89 -0.86 8.32 -14.89
CA LEU A 89 -2.06 7.50 -14.89
C LEU A 89 -3.12 8.07 -15.84
N PRO A 90 -3.66 7.25 -16.76
CA PRO A 90 -4.83 7.64 -17.55
C PRO A 90 -6.07 7.74 -16.65
N GLY A 91 -7.00 8.62 -16.99
CA GLY A 91 -8.23 8.84 -16.21
C GLY A 91 -9.17 7.62 -16.14
N THR A 92 -8.90 6.56 -16.89
CA THR A 92 -9.71 5.34 -16.99
C THR A 92 -9.09 4.14 -16.26
N VAL A 93 -8.05 4.34 -15.45
CA VAL A 93 -7.38 3.22 -14.78
C VAL A 93 -8.33 2.49 -13.82
N ALA A 94 -8.40 1.16 -13.94
CA ALA A 94 -9.29 0.32 -13.15
C ALA A 94 -8.58 -0.33 -11.96
N GLY A 95 -7.33 -0.78 -12.16
CA GLY A 95 -6.54 -1.46 -11.14
C GLY A 95 -5.05 -1.50 -11.48
N LEU A 96 -4.26 -2.06 -10.57
CA LEU A 96 -2.80 -2.14 -10.62
C LEU A 96 -2.34 -3.59 -10.58
N ALA A 97 -1.28 -3.90 -11.31
CA ALA A 97 -0.54 -5.14 -11.14
C ALA A 97 0.95 -4.82 -11.11
N ALA A 98 1.60 -5.09 -9.99
CA ALA A 98 3.03 -4.90 -9.81
C ALA A 98 3.78 -6.19 -10.18
N ARG A 99 5.01 -6.06 -10.69
CA ARG A 99 5.82 -7.19 -11.15
C ARG A 99 7.19 -7.14 -10.52
#